data_AF-A0AAJ3RQB4-F1
#
_entry.id   AF-A0AAJ3RQB4-F1
#
_cell.length_a   1.000
_cell.length_b   1.000
_cell.length_c   1.000
_cell.angle_alpha   90.00
_cell.angle_beta   90.00
_cell.angle_gamma   90.00
#
_symmetry.space_group_name_H-M   'P 1'
#
loop_
_entity.id
_entity.type
_entity.pdbx_description
1 polymer ?
#
loop_
_entity_poly.entity_id
_entity_poly.type
_entity_poly.pdbx_seq_one_letter_code
_entity_poly.pdbx_strand_id
1 'polypeptide(L)'
;MRQCFLHLLYNPFGLKPEGETVIKINKAEERIKDYLQKSKELSDKPFFKNISIDDLLPPPIFSIEIILKDKNKLNSNNVPFNTLSSGERQQAFSISSALYHLANIESVHNDENNERVRYSNALIIFEEVELYFHPQLQKQLIKNLLDGIKQMHFKHIKSIQIIFVTHSPFILSDIPTENILALKKDCTETKELKTFSANIYDMLNTSFFMEEGAIGDYAQWIIQFIVKCFEDRHTISPEDLLELISLIDEPLYHKVLMQKFYEKYPNQTPLSKRIKELEIELEDLKKQQNK
;
A
#
# COMPACT_ATOMS: atom_id res chain seq x y z
N MET A 1 -35.68 4.44 -5.40
CA MET A 1 -36.68 4.61 -6.49
C MET A 1 -36.01 4.96 -7.83
N ARG A 2 -35.20 6.02 -7.91
CA ARG A 2 -34.51 6.42 -9.16
C ARG A 2 -33.64 5.34 -9.79
N GLN A 3 -32.72 4.76 -9.01
CA GLN A 3 -31.89 3.62 -9.44
C GLN A 3 -32.73 2.43 -9.94
N CYS A 4 -33.83 2.09 -9.26
CA CYS A 4 -34.71 0.99 -9.68
C CYS A 4 -35.33 1.24 -11.06
N PHE A 5 -35.84 2.46 -11.29
CA PHE A 5 -36.42 2.83 -12.59
C PHE A 5 -35.37 2.86 -13.70
N LEU A 6 -34.19 3.42 -13.43
CA LEU A 6 -33.10 3.46 -14.40
C LEU A 6 -32.59 2.06 -14.73
N HIS A 7 -32.50 1.17 -13.73
CA HIS A 7 -32.17 -0.24 -13.93
C HIS A 7 -33.13 -0.95 -14.88
N LEU A 8 -34.44 -0.72 -14.74
CA LEU A 8 -35.44 -1.27 -15.67
C LEU A 8 -35.25 -0.76 -17.10
N LEU A 9 -34.78 0.48 -17.27
CA LEU A 9 -34.56 1.07 -18.59
C LEU A 9 -33.33 0.50 -19.30
N TYR A 10 -32.19 0.34 -18.60
CA TYR A 10 -30.97 -0.18 -19.23
C TYR A 10 -30.85 -1.72 -19.20
N ASN A 11 -31.66 -2.40 -18.37
CA ASN A 11 -31.69 -3.85 -18.23
C ASN A 11 -33.12 -4.43 -18.34
N PRO A 12 -33.84 -4.23 -19.46
CA PRO A 12 -35.28 -4.44 -19.49
C PRO A 12 -35.73 -5.91 -19.31
N PHE A 13 -34.93 -6.93 -19.66
CA PHE A 13 -35.35 -8.34 -19.58
C PHE A 13 -34.20 -9.35 -19.38
N GLY A 14 -33.15 -8.98 -18.64
CA GLY A 14 -31.98 -9.84 -18.41
C GLY A 14 -31.98 -10.67 -17.13
N LEU A 15 -33.02 -10.55 -16.29
CA LEU A 15 -33.09 -11.27 -15.02
C LEU A 15 -33.38 -12.74 -15.29
N LYS A 16 -32.33 -13.56 -15.34
CA LYS A 16 -32.49 -15.00 -15.23
C LYS A 16 -33.02 -15.29 -13.81
N PRO A 17 -34.03 -16.18 -13.66
CA PRO A 17 -34.64 -16.49 -12.36
C PRO A 17 -33.61 -17.00 -11.34
N GLU A 18 -32.52 -17.59 -11.82
CA GLU A 18 -31.27 -17.84 -11.10
C GLU A 18 -30.11 -17.51 -12.03
N GLY A 19 -29.25 -16.57 -11.66
CA GLY A 19 -28.03 -16.28 -12.43
C GLY A 19 -27.40 -14.93 -12.19
N GLU A 20 -26.07 -14.91 -12.23
CA GLU A 20 -25.25 -13.69 -12.21
C GLU A 20 -25.47 -12.88 -13.48
N THR A 21 -25.69 -11.57 -13.34
CA THR A 21 -25.79 -10.64 -14.47
C THR A 21 -24.63 -9.66 -14.43
N VAL A 22 -23.76 -9.70 -15.44
CA VAL A 22 -22.63 -8.77 -15.56
C VAL A 22 -23.07 -7.52 -16.32
N ILE A 23 -23.06 -6.38 -15.63
CA ILE A 23 -23.46 -5.09 -16.19
C ILE A 23 -22.20 -4.25 -16.41
N LYS A 24 -21.96 -3.84 -17.66
CA LYS A 24 -20.91 -2.86 -17.97
C LYS A 24 -21.49 -1.46 -17.82
N ILE A 25 -20.98 -0.68 -16.86
CA ILE A 25 -21.49 0.66 -16.54
C ILE A 25 -21.55 1.56 -17.79
N ASN A 26 -20.50 1.59 -18.61
CA ASN A 26 -20.48 2.40 -19.84
C ASN A 26 -21.62 2.02 -20.81
N LYS A 27 -21.94 0.72 -20.93
CA LYS A 27 -23.06 0.27 -21.78
C LYS A 27 -24.42 0.63 -21.18
N ALA A 28 -24.53 0.66 -19.84
CA ALA A 28 -25.75 1.09 -19.17
C ALA A 28 -26.02 2.58 -19.42
N GLU A 29 -24.97 3.40 -19.37
CA GLU A 29 -25.04 4.83 -19.67
C GLU A 29 -25.46 5.08 -21.13
N GLU A 30 -24.83 4.41 -22.09
CA GLU A 30 -25.20 4.49 -23.53
C GLU A 30 -26.67 4.14 -23.75
N ARG A 31 -27.15 3.03 -23.16
CA ARG A 31 -28.55 2.61 -23.29
C ARG A 31 -29.53 3.65 -22.76
N ILE A 32 -29.26 4.25 -21.60
CA ILE A 32 -30.12 5.30 -21.06
C ILE A 32 -30.13 6.53 -21.96
N LYS A 33 -28.96 6.94 -22.46
CA LYS A 33 -28.87 8.06 -23.41
C LYS A 33 -29.70 7.79 -24.67
N ASP A 34 -29.62 6.57 -25.22
CA ASP A 34 -30.42 6.15 -26.38
C ASP A 34 -31.93 6.17 -26.09
N TYR A 35 -32.36 5.69 -24.91
CA TYR A 35 -33.77 5.68 -24.51
C TYR A 35 -34.32 7.09 -24.29
N LEU A 36 -33.54 7.98 -23.67
CA LEU A 36 -33.92 9.37 -23.46
C LEU A 36 -33.98 10.16 -24.77
N GLN A 37 -33.08 9.89 -25.72
CA GLN A 37 -33.15 10.50 -27.05
C GLN A 37 -34.41 10.08 -27.83
N LYS A 38 -34.84 8.81 -27.69
CA LYS A 38 -36.05 8.30 -28.35
C LYS A 38 -37.34 8.81 -27.72
N SER A 39 -37.32 9.29 -26.49
CA SER A 39 -38.51 9.74 -25.75
C SER A 39 -38.34 11.14 -25.16
N LYS A 40 -38.51 12.17 -26.01
CA LYS A 40 -38.40 13.58 -25.60
C LYS A 40 -39.30 13.95 -24.40
N GLU A 41 -40.49 13.35 -24.29
CA GLU A 41 -41.38 13.55 -23.14
C GLU A 41 -40.78 13.07 -21.80
N LEU A 42 -39.93 12.03 -21.80
CA LEU A 42 -39.24 11.59 -20.58
C LEU A 42 -37.99 12.41 -20.32
N SER A 43 -37.25 12.85 -21.35
CA SER A 43 -36.04 13.66 -21.17
C SER A 43 -36.31 15.00 -20.49
N ASP A 44 -37.49 15.59 -20.73
CA ASP A 44 -37.84 16.90 -20.17
C ASP A 44 -38.23 16.84 -18.69
N LYS A 45 -38.57 15.65 -18.17
CA LYS A 45 -38.93 15.48 -16.76
C LYS A 45 -37.72 15.66 -15.85
N PRO A 46 -37.86 16.38 -14.72
CA PRO A 46 -36.74 16.63 -13.79
C PRO A 46 -36.08 15.35 -13.27
N PHE A 47 -36.84 14.26 -13.17
CA PHE A 47 -36.34 12.94 -12.74
C PHE A 47 -35.22 12.36 -13.62
N PHE A 48 -35.23 12.64 -14.93
CA PHE A 48 -34.26 12.12 -15.90
C PHE A 48 -33.17 13.13 -16.28
N LYS A 49 -33.17 14.33 -15.67
CA LYS A 49 -32.09 15.31 -15.84
C LYS A 49 -30.90 14.96 -14.96
N ASN A 50 -29.69 15.22 -15.46
CA ASN A 50 -28.43 15.04 -14.72
C ASN A 50 -28.26 13.64 -14.10
N ILE A 51 -28.45 12.58 -14.88
CA ILE A 51 -28.20 11.20 -14.43
C ILE A 51 -26.69 11.04 -14.19
N SER A 52 -26.29 10.68 -12.97
CA SER A 52 -24.91 10.37 -12.62
C SER A 52 -24.63 8.88 -12.75
N ILE A 53 -23.35 8.49 -12.65
CA ILE A 53 -22.96 7.07 -12.61
C ILE A 53 -23.58 6.36 -11.40
N ASP A 54 -23.73 7.05 -10.27
CA ASP A 54 -24.33 6.50 -9.04
C ASP A 54 -25.80 6.11 -9.24
N ASP A 55 -26.51 6.85 -10.10
CA ASP A 55 -27.88 6.53 -10.49
C ASP A 55 -27.98 5.27 -11.36
N LEU A 56 -26.87 4.86 -12.01
CA LEU A 56 -26.79 3.67 -12.87
C LEU A 56 -26.41 2.41 -12.09
N LEU A 57 -25.97 2.53 -10.83
CA LEU A 57 -25.62 1.37 -10.02
C LEU A 57 -26.85 0.47 -9.79
N PRO A 58 -26.64 -0.86 -9.68
CA PRO A 58 -27.73 -1.78 -9.37
C PRO A 58 -28.45 -1.38 -8.07
N PRO A 59 -29.78 -1.50 -8.01
CA PRO A 59 -30.52 -1.20 -6.79
C PRO A 59 -30.06 -2.05 -5.60
N PRO A 60 -30.23 -1.57 -4.34
CA PRO A 60 -29.77 -2.27 -3.14
C PRO A 60 -30.40 -3.64 -2.87
N ILE A 61 -31.40 -4.05 -3.66
CA ILE A 61 -32.02 -5.38 -3.58
C ILE A 61 -31.14 -6.49 -4.16
N PHE A 62 -30.08 -6.14 -4.91
CA PHE A 62 -29.15 -7.09 -5.51
C PHE A 62 -27.88 -7.24 -4.67
N SER A 63 -27.36 -8.47 -4.62
CA SER A 63 -25.97 -8.71 -4.22
C SER A 63 -25.05 -8.26 -5.34
N ILE A 64 -24.21 -7.24 -5.06
CA ILE A 64 -23.31 -6.65 -6.06
C ILE A 64 -21.91 -7.17 -5.81
N GLU A 65 -21.29 -7.69 -6.86
CA GLU A 65 -19.85 -7.98 -6.88
C GLU A 65 -19.17 -7.14 -7.97
N ILE A 66 -18.11 -6.43 -7.57
CA ILE A 66 -17.32 -5.63 -8.50
C ILE A 66 -16.34 -6.57 -9.20
N ILE A 67 -16.38 -6.57 -10.53
CA ILE A 67 -15.48 -7.38 -11.36
C ILE A 67 -14.44 -6.47 -12.00
N LEU A 68 -13.17 -6.74 -11.72
CA LEU A 68 -12.03 -6.02 -12.27
C LEU A 68 -11.57 -6.68 -13.58
N LYS A 69 -11.24 -5.83 -14.56
CA LYS A 69 -10.68 -6.26 -15.84
C LYS A 69 -9.41 -5.49 -16.13
N ASP A 70 -8.35 -6.21 -16.48
CA ASP A 70 -7.09 -5.59 -16.90
C ASP A 70 -7.30 -4.91 -18.26
N LYS A 71 -6.91 -3.62 -18.36
CA LYS A 71 -6.99 -2.85 -19.60
C LYS A 71 -5.85 -3.20 -20.57
N ASN A 72 -4.72 -3.68 -20.07
CA ASN A 72 -3.49 -3.87 -20.84
C ASN A 72 -3.31 -5.30 -21.35
N LYS A 73 -3.96 -6.29 -20.72
CA LYS A 73 -3.96 -7.69 -21.17
C LYS A 73 -5.27 -8.04 -21.87
N LEU A 74 -5.25 -8.05 -23.20
CA LEU A 74 -6.29 -8.68 -24.01
C LEU A 74 -6.35 -10.17 -23.60
N ASN A 75 -7.47 -10.59 -23.00
CA ASN A 75 -7.74 -11.92 -22.43
C ASN A 75 -7.30 -12.18 -20.98
N SER A 76 -7.11 -11.14 -20.15
CA SER A 76 -7.04 -11.38 -18.70
C SER A 76 -8.36 -11.97 -18.19
N ASN A 77 -8.28 -13.00 -17.35
CA ASN A 77 -9.45 -13.43 -16.58
C ASN A 77 -9.98 -12.25 -15.75
N ASN A 78 -11.29 -12.09 -15.76
CA ASN A 78 -11.96 -11.16 -14.88
C ASN A 78 -11.71 -11.58 -13.43
N VAL A 79 -11.30 -10.64 -12.58
CA VAL A 79 -10.97 -10.91 -11.18
C VAL A 79 -12.04 -10.25 -10.30
N PRO A 80 -12.77 -10.99 -9.46
CA PRO A 80 -13.67 -10.39 -8.49
C PRO A 80 -12.90 -9.54 -7.48
N PHE A 81 -13.44 -8.38 -7.11
CA PHE A 81 -12.78 -7.49 -6.15
C PHE A 81 -12.55 -8.18 -4.79
N ASN A 82 -13.43 -9.12 -4.41
CA ASN A 82 -13.33 -9.88 -3.18
C ASN A 82 -12.11 -10.83 -3.12
N THR A 83 -11.54 -11.21 -4.27
CA THR A 83 -10.35 -12.07 -4.32
C THR A 83 -9.04 -11.30 -4.21
N LEU A 84 -9.08 -9.97 -4.12
CA LEU A 84 -7.90 -9.15 -3.85
C LEU A 84 -7.35 -9.42 -2.44
N SER A 85 -6.04 -9.22 -2.27
CA SER A 85 -5.42 -9.31 -0.95
C SER A 85 -6.03 -8.31 0.03
N SER A 86 -5.93 -8.59 1.33
CA SER A 86 -6.41 -7.67 2.37
C SER A 86 -5.81 -6.27 2.22
N GLY A 87 -4.50 -6.17 1.96
CA GLY A 87 -3.81 -4.90 1.77
C GLY A 87 -4.30 -4.12 0.54
N GLU A 88 -4.51 -4.79 -0.60
CA GLU A 88 -5.06 -4.15 -1.81
C GLU A 88 -6.48 -3.62 -1.57
N ARG A 89 -7.34 -4.43 -0.93
CA ARG A 89 -8.71 -4.01 -0.61
C ARG A 89 -8.71 -2.83 0.35
N GLN A 90 -7.88 -2.86 1.39
CA GLN A 90 -7.80 -1.78 2.37
C GLN A 90 -7.32 -0.48 1.73
N GLN A 91 -6.31 -0.53 0.84
CA GLN A 91 -5.88 0.64 0.09
C GLN A 91 -7.02 1.19 -0.78
N ALA A 92 -7.68 0.32 -1.54
CA ALA A 92 -8.81 0.71 -2.39
C ALA A 92 -9.94 1.35 -1.56
N PHE A 93 -10.31 0.77 -0.43
CA PHE A 93 -11.34 1.32 0.46
C PHE A 93 -10.92 2.65 1.09
N SER A 94 -9.67 2.78 1.53
CA SER A 94 -9.18 4.02 2.16
C SER A 94 -9.20 5.19 1.17
N ILE A 95 -8.69 4.96 -0.05
CA ILE A 95 -8.73 5.96 -1.13
C ILE A 95 -10.18 6.25 -1.52
N SER A 96 -11.00 5.22 -1.75
CA SER A 96 -12.41 5.41 -2.14
C SER A 96 -13.20 6.18 -1.09
N SER A 97 -12.94 5.94 0.20
CA SER A 97 -13.55 6.68 1.30
C SER A 97 -13.20 8.17 1.25
N ALA A 98 -11.91 8.49 1.05
CA ALA A 98 -11.48 9.88 0.90
C ALA A 98 -12.13 10.57 -0.30
N LEU A 99 -12.17 9.90 -1.46
CA LEU A 99 -12.84 10.42 -2.67
C LEU A 99 -14.35 10.58 -2.46
N TYR A 100 -15.00 9.63 -1.78
CA TYR A 100 -16.41 9.70 -1.44
C TYR A 100 -16.72 10.91 -0.55
N HIS A 101 -15.92 11.15 0.48
CA HIS A 101 -16.10 12.31 1.35
C HIS A 101 -15.86 13.63 0.61
N LEU A 102 -14.86 13.70 -0.26
CA LEU A 102 -14.65 14.85 -1.14
C LEU A 102 -15.85 15.09 -2.07
N ALA A 103 -16.42 14.04 -2.65
CA ALA A 103 -17.59 14.14 -3.54
C ALA A 103 -18.83 14.61 -2.77
N ASN A 104 -18.99 14.16 -1.53
CA ASN A 104 -20.06 14.61 -0.65
C ASN A 104 -19.92 16.10 -0.34
N ILE A 105 -18.74 16.56 0.08
CA ILE A 105 -18.48 17.98 0.38
C ILE A 105 -18.76 18.86 -0.84
N GLU A 106 -18.31 18.43 -2.02
CA GLU A 106 -18.54 19.12 -3.28
C GLU A 106 -20.04 19.25 -3.61
N SER A 107 -20.85 18.24 -3.27
CA SER A 107 -22.28 18.18 -3.62
C SER A 107 -23.25 18.76 -2.57
N VAL A 108 -22.79 19.13 -1.37
CA VAL A 108 -23.66 19.61 -0.26
C VAL A 108 -24.55 20.79 -0.66
N HIS A 109 -24.14 21.60 -1.62
CA HIS A 109 -24.87 22.80 -2.04
C HIS A 109 -26.06 22.54 -2.98
N ASN A 110 -26.26 21.31 -3.44
CA ASN A 110 -27.40 20.91 -4.28
C ASN A 110 -28.68 20.73 -3.45
N ASP A 111 -29.07 21.74 -2.68
CA ASP A 111 -30.35 21.79 -1.96
C ASP A 111 -31.36 22.63 -2.75
N GLU A 112 -32.65 22.27 -2.72
CA GLU A 112 -33.71 22.95 -3.46
C GLU A 112 -33.80 24.45 -3.10
N ASN A 113 -33.44 24.79 -1.86
CA ASN A 113 -33.48 26.16 -1.35
C ASN A 113 -32.15 26.93 -1.53
N ASN A 114 -31.07 26.30 -2.01
CA ASN A 114 -29.74 26.94 -2.21
C ASN A 114 -29.14 27.62 -0.96
N GLU A 115 -29.60 27.31 0.24
CA GLU A 115 -29.18 27.97 1.49
C GLU A 115 -27.84 27.47 2.04
N ARG A 116 -27.36 26.30 1.57
CA ARG A 116 -26.18 25.65 2.13
C ARG A 116 -24.88 26.25 1.62
N VAL A 117 -23.94 26.43 2.54
CA VAL A 117 -22.62 27.00 2.27
C VAL A 117 -21.82 26.10 1.34
N ARG A 118 -21.19 26.72 0.34
CA ARG A 118 -20.26 26.06 -0.57
C ARG A 118 -18.85 26.09 0.02
N TYR A 119 -18.22 24.93 0.09
CA TYR A 119 -16.84 24.82 0.56
C TYR A 119 -15.87 25.02 -0.61
N SER A 120 -14.95 25.98 -0.46
CA SER A 120 -13.91 26.25 -1.46
C SER A 120 -12.60 25.50 -1.18
N ASN A 121 -12.40 25.05 0.05
CA ASN A 121 -11.17 24.39 0.50
C ASN A 121 -11.54 23.14 1.30
N ALA A 122 -10.78 22.06 1.12
CA ALA A 122 -10.93 20.83 1.89
C ALA A 122 -9.61 20.47 2.58
N LEU A 123 -9.70 20.00 3.82
CA LEU A 123 -8.58 19.42 4.56
C LEU A 123 -8.88 17.94 4.80
N ILE A 124 -7.91 17.10 4.45
CA ILE A 124 -7.96 15.65 4.71
C ILE A 124 -6.81 15.32 5.65
N ILE A 125 -7.12 14.60 6.73
CA ILE A 125 -6.12 14.12 7.67
C ILE A 125 -6.19 12.60 7.65
N PHE A 126 -5.05 11.97 7.36
CA PHE A 126 -4.86 10.53 7.42
C PHE A 126 -3.97 10.22 8.63
N GLU A 127 -4.47 9.38 9.51
CA GLU A 127 -3.72 8.82 10.63
C GLU A 127 -3.43 7.36 10.32
N GLU A 128 -2.16 7.02 10.17
CA GLU A 128 -1.66 5.65 9.97
C GLU A 128 -2.42 4.85 8.91
N VAL A 129 -2.85 5.53 7.83
CA VAL A 129 -3.71 4.96 6.78
C VAL A 129 -3.07 3.77 6.06
N GLU A 130 -1.74 3.70 6.10
CA GLU A 130 -0.93 2.65 5.51
C GLU A 130 -0.66 1.44 6.40
N LEU A 131 -1.20 1.42 7.62
CA LEU A 131 -1.14 0.24 8.46
C LEU A 131 -1.68 -0.97 7.72
N TYR A 132 -0.96 -2.08 7.84
CA TYR A 132 -1.26 -3.37 7.19
C TYR A 132 -1.11 -3.40 5.67
N PHE A 133 -0.66 -2.31 5.03
CA PHE A 133 -0.29 -2.35 3.62
C PHE A 133 1.03 -3.08 3.43
N HIS A 134 1.09 -3.90 2.38
CA HIS A 134 2.37 -4.38 1.88
C HIS A 134 3.27 -3.17 1.50
N PRO A 135 4.59 -3.18 1.77
CA PRO A 135 5.48 -2.03 1.52
C PRO A 135 5.37 -1.47 0.09
N GLN A 136 5.19 -2.35 -0.90
CA GLN A 136 4.96 -1.94 -2.29
C GLN A 136 3.70 -1.07 -2.46
N LEU A 137 2.62 -1.34 -1.73
CA LEU A 137 1.40 -0.55 -1.76
C LEU A 137 1.59 0.78 -1.04
N GLN A 138 2.37 0.81 0.05
CA GLN A 138 2.70 2.06 0.76
C GLN A 138 3.41 3.05 -0.16
N LYS A 139 4.37 2.57 -0.97
CA LYS A 139 5.06 3.37 -2.00
C LYS A 139 4.15 3.88 -3.11
N GLN A 140 2.98 3.29 -3.30
CA GLN A 140 2.03 3.69 -4.35
C GLN A 140 0.91 4.57 -3.81
N LEU A 141 0.81 4.73 -2.48
CA LEU A 141 -0.32 5.36 -1.83
C LEU A 141 -0.56 6.80 -2.29
N ILE A 142 0.48 7.65 -2.23
CA ILE A 142 0.36 9.06 -2.61
C ILE A 142 -0.04 9.20 -4.06
N LYS A 143 0.63 8.46 -4.96
CA LYS A 143 0.29 8.46 -6.38
C LYS A 143 -1.16 8.03 -6.61
N ASN A 144 -1.60 6.91 -6.04
CA ASN A 144 -2.95 6.38 -6.22
C ASN A 144 -4.01 7.34 -5.67
N LEU A 145 -3.74 7.97 -4.52
CA LEU A 145 -4.63 8.99 -3.94
C LEU A 145 -4.73 10.22 -4.86
N LEU A 146 -3.60 10.77 -5.31
CA LEU A 146 -3.58 11.94 -6.20
C LEU A 146 -4.24 11.64 -7.54
N ASP A 147 -4.01 10.45 -8.12
CA ASP A 147 -4.64 10.03 -9.37
C ASP A 147 -6.15 9.82 -9.19
N GLY A 148 -6.60 9.37 -8.01
CA GLY A 148 -8.01 9.32 -7.64
C GLY A 148 -8.63 10.73 -7.55
N ILE A 149 -7.98 11.64 -6.84
CA ILE A 149 -8.45 13.04 -6.70
C ILE A 149 -8.50 13.74 -8.06
N LYS A 150 -7.49 13.54 -8.94
CA LYS A 150 -7.46 14.11 -10.30
C LYS A 150 -8.61 13.64 -11.18
N GLN A 151 -9.13 12.44 -10.95
CA GLN A 151 -10.29 11.91 -11.69
C GLN A 151 -11.60 12.55 -11.24
N MET A 152 -11.62 13.25 -10.11
CA MET A 152 -12.79 13.97 -9.65
C MET A 152 -12.92 15.33 -10.33
N HIS A 153 -14.15 15.67 -10.72
CA HIS A 153 -14.47 16.96 -11.31
C HIS A 153 -15.01 17.93 -10.26
N PHE A 154 -14.11 18.64 -9.57
CA PHE A 154 -14.47 19.69 -8.62
C PHE A 154 -14.89 20.97 -9.35
N LYS A 155 -16.08 21.49 -9.02
CA LYS A 155 -16.58 22.79 -9.49
C LYS A 155 -16.36 23.88 -8.44
N HIS A 156 -16.46 23.53 -7.16
CA HIS A 156 -16.44 24.47 -6.05
C HIS A 156 -15.19 24.36 -5.18
N ILE A 157 -14.71 23.15 -4.91
CA ILE A 157 -13.44 22.93 -4.22
C ILE A 157 -12.29 23.39 -5.13
N LYS A 158 -11.55 24.40 -4.68
CA LYS A 158 -10.39 25.00 -5.36
C LYS A 158 -9.06 24.52 -4.79
N SER A 159 -9.02 24.17 -3.52
CA SER A 159 -7.81 23.69 -2.86
C SER A 159 -8.09 22.50 -1.95
N ILE A 160 -7.16 21.55 -1.92
CA ILE A 160 -7.18 20.38 -1.06
C ILE A 160 -5.84 20.32 -0.34
N GLN A 161 -5.86 20.38 0.98
CA GLN A 161 -4.71 20.11 1.83
C GLN A 161 -4.81 18.69 2.38
N ILE A 162 -3.72 17.95 2.32
CA ILE A 162 -3.64 16.57 2.82
C ILE A 162 -2.53 16.53 3.87
N ILE A 163 -2.86 16.04 5.06
CA ILE A 163 -1.92 15.83 6.16
C ILE A 163 -1.86 14.34 6.44
N PHE A 164 -0.66 13.78 6.42
CA PHE A 164 -0.39 12.41 6.84
C PHE A 164 0.30 12.43 8.20
N VAL A 165 -0.23 11.65 9.13
CA VAL A 165 0.39 11.31 10.41
C VAL A 165 0.77 9.85 10.33
N THR A 166 2.06 9.55 10.28
CA THR A 166 2.56 8.22 9.90
C THR A 166 3.89 7.90 10.58
N HIS A 167 4.06 6.63 10.92
CA HIS A 167 5.35 6.04 11.29
C HIS A 167 6.00 5.27 10.12
N SER A 168 5.45 5.36 8.91
CA SER A 168 5.97 4.67 7.74
C SER A 168 6.99 5.52 6.98
N PRO A 169 8.24 5.04 6.82
CA PRO A 169 9.21 5.67 5.93
C PRO A 169 8.74 5.66 4.46
N PHE A 170 7.97 4.65 4.05
CA PHE A 170 7.70 4.41 2.63
C PHE A 170 6.92 5.57 1.99
N ILE A 171 6.00 6.18 2.73
CA ILE A 171 5.24 7.34 2.28
C ILE A 171 6.14 8.58 2.15
N LEU A 172 7.08 8.76 3.07
CA LEU A 172 7.95 9.95 3.10
C LEU A 172 8.83 10.04 1.84
N SER A 173 9.12 8.93 1.17
CA SER A 173 9.92 8.94 -0.06
C SER A 173 9.28 9.74 -1.23
N ASP A 174 7.96 9.94 -1.18
CA ASP A 174 7.22 10.73 -2.18
C ASP A 174 6.96 12.19 -1.70
N ILE A 175 7.40 12.56 -0.50
CA ILE A 175 7.13 13.88 0.11
C ILE A 175 8.43 14.70 0.22
N PRO A 176 8.46 15.93 -0.35
CA PRO A 176 9.55 16.89 -0.14
C PRO A 176 9.80 17.17 1.35
N THR A 177 11.07 17.31 1.73
CA THR A 177 11.48 17.53 3.12
C THR A 177 10.85 18.79 3.71
N GLU A 178 10.60 19.81 2.90
CA GLU A 178 9.96 21.06 3.31
C GLU A 178 8.51 20.88 3.75
N ASN A 179 7.87 19.78 3.33
CA ASN A 179 6.50 19.43 3.68
C ASN A 179 6.42 18.39 4.81
N ILE A 180 7.53 18.14 5.50
CA ILE A 180 7.61 17.14 6.57
C ILE A 180 7.89 17.86 7.89
N LEU A 181 7.03 17.60 8.86
CA LEU A 181 7.26 17.95 10.26
C LEU A 181 7.68 16.68 11.00
N ALA A 182 8.98 16.52 11.24
CA ALA A 182 9.50 15.39 12.01
C ALA A 182 9.76 15.80 13.46
N LEU A 183 9.23 14.99 14.38
CA LEU A 183 9.28 15.26 15.81
C LEU A 183 10.20 14.26 16.50
N LYS A 184 11.11 14.77 17.33
CA LYS A 184 11.87 13.98 18.30
C LYS A 184 11.01 13.67 19.54
N LYS A 185 11.50 12.79 20.41
CA LYS A 185 10.83 12.38 21.66
C LYS A 185 10.53 13.54 22.60
N ASP A 186 11.32 14.60 22.56
CA ASP A 186 11.14 15.85 23.31
C ASP A 186 10.24 16.87 22.59
N CYS A 187 9.54 16.44 21.53
CA CYS A 187 8.69 17.25 20.66
C CYS A 187 9.43 18.38 19.91
N THR A 188 10.77 18.29 19.80
CA THR A 188 11.54 19.23 18.98
C THR A 188 11.52 18.82 17.51
N GLU A 189 11.49 19.81 16.61
CA GLU A 189 11.56 19.59 15.17
C GLU A 189 12.99 19.21 14.74
N THR A 190 13.12 18.22 13.86
CA THR A 190 14.38 17.92 13.18
C THR A 190 14.26 18.12 11.67
N LYS A 191 15.29 18.74 11.07
CA LYS A 191 15.38 19.01 9.62
C LYS A 191 16.49 18.22 8.91
N GLU A 192 17.09 17.25 9.58
CA GLU A 192 18.21 16.46 9.05
C GLU A 192 17.77 15.38 8.04
N LEU A 193 16.49 15.34 7.71
CA LEU A 193 15.87 14.30 6.90
C LEU A 193 16.01 14.62 5.42
N LYS A 194 16.44 13.63 4.64
CA LYS A 194 16.35 13.68 3.17
C LYS A 194 15.33 12.63 2.75
N THR A 195 14.25 13.07 2.11
CA THR A 195 13.07 12.22 1.94
C THR A 195 12.70 12.01 0.48
N PHE A 196 12.41 13.07 -0.26
CA PHE A 196 11.93 12.96 -1.64
C PHE A 196 12.93 12.21 -2.55
N SER A 197 12.49 11.10 -3.13
CA SER A 197 13.30 10.17 -3.93
C SER A 197 14.55 9.61 -3.20
N ALA A 198 14.60 9.69 -1.88
CA ALA A 198 15.71 9.14 -1.10
C ALA A 198 15.62 7.61 -1.00
N ASN A 199 16.76 6.98 -0.69
CA ASN A 199 16.81 5.56 -0.39
C ASN A 199 16.05 5.28 0.91
N ILE A 200 15.05 4.39 0.85
CA ILE A 200 14.20 4.04 2.00
C ILE A 200 15.02 3.43 3.14
N TYR A 201 16.10 2.69 2.83
CA TYR A 201 16.99 2.12 3.85
C TYR A 201 17.72 3.21 4.64
N ASP A 202 18.28 4.20 3.94
CA ASP A 202 18.95 5.34 4.57
C ASP A 202 17.96 6.15 5.40
N MET A 203 16.74 6.30 4.90
CA MET A 203 15.67 6.99 5.61
C MET A 203 15.22 6.20 6.86
N LEU A 204 15.12 4.87 6.81
CA LEU A 204 14.86 4.05 7.99
C LEU A 204 15.93 4.24 9.07
N ASN A 205 17.20 4.14 8.70
CA ASN A 205 18.30 4.28 9.65
C ASN A 205 18.39 5.70 10.22
N THR A 206 18.25 6.73 9.39
CA THR A 206 18.49 8.12 9.79
C THR A 206 17.24 8.78 10.40
N SER A 207 16.04 8.42 9.91
CA SER A 207 14.79 9.14 10.23
C SER A 207 14.04 8.54 11.41
N PHE A 208 14.22 7.24 11.67
CA PHE A 208 13.54 6.54 12.76
C PHE A 208 14.43 6.36 13.99
N PHE A 209 15.56 7.08 14.05
CA PHE A 209 16.47 7.07 15.19
C PHE A 209 16.84 5.64 15.62
N MET A 210 17.16 4.77 14.65
CA MET A 210 17.70 3.45 14.96
C MET A 210 19.15 3.62 15.42
N GLU A 211 19.32 4.12 16.65
CA GLU A 211 20.62 4.43 17.26
C GLU A 211 21.49 3.17 17.43
N GLU A 212 20.85 1.99 17.59
CA GLU A 212 21.53 0.71 17.83
C GLU A 212 21.70 -0.16 16.56
N GLY A 213 21.42 0.41 15.38
CA GLY A 213 21.56 -0.26 14.08
C GLY A 213 20.29 -0.97 13.61
N ALA A 214 20.40 -1.71 12.50
CA ALA A 214 19.25 -2.32 11.80
C ALA A 214 18.98 -3.79 12.20
N ILE A 215 19.62 -4.28 13.26
CA ILE A 215 19.53 -5.67 13.72
C ILE A 215 18.53 -5.74 14.86
N GLY A 216 17.65 -6.74 14.86
CA GLY A 216 16.69 -6.91 15.96
C GLY A 216 17.38 -7.31 17.26
N ASP A 217 16.90 -6.78 18.38
CA ASP A 217 17.48 -6.97 19.73
C ASP A 217 17.69 -8.45 20.09
N TYR A 218 16.78 -9.34 19.68
CA TYR A 218 16.91 -10.77 19.94
C TYR A 218 18.08 -11.41 19.17
N ALA A 219 18.27 -11.04 17.90
CA ALA A 219 19.40 -11.51 17.11
C ALA A 219 20.71 -10.95 17.68
N GLN A 220 20.72 -9.69 18.09
CA GLN A 220 21.86 -9.08 18.77
C GLN A 220 22.19 -9.78 20.09
N TRP A 221 21.18 -10.15 20.88
CA TRP A 221 21.34 -10.95 22.08
C TRP A 221 21.96 -12.32 21.80
N ILE A 222 21.52 -13.04 20.74
CA ILE A 222 22.14 -14.31 20.32
C ILE A 222 23.62 -14.10 19.96
N ILE A 223 23.95 -13.07 19.18
CA ILE A 223 25.33 -12.77 18.81
C ILE A 223 26.19 -12.52 20.07
N GLN A 224 25.71 -11.70 21.00
CA GLN A 224 26.40 -11.44 22.26
C GLN A 224 26.56 -12.71 23.11
N PHE A 225 25.56 -13.58 23.11
CA PHE A 225 25.59 -14.86 23.81
C PHE A 225 26.64 -15.82 23.22
N ILE A 226 26.74 -15.91 21.88
CA ILE A 226 27.79 -16.68 21.18
C ILE A 226 29.17 -16.13 21.55
N VAL A 227 29.34 -14.80 21.54
CA VAL A 227 30.61 -14.15 21.92
C VAL A 227 31.00 -14.48 23.37
N LYS A 228 30.06 -14.42 24.32
CA LYS A 228 30.31 -14.81 25.71
C LYS A 228 30.71 -16.28 25.84
N CYS A 229 30.12 -17.18 25.06
CA CYS A 229 30.50 -18.59 25.03
C CYS A 229 31.93 -18.81 24.49
N PHE A 230 32.45 -17.89 23.68
CA PHE A 230 33.85 -17.88 23.28
C PHE A 230 34.79 -17.38 24.38
N GLU A 231 34.34 -16.52 25.28
CA GLU A 231 35.16 -15.92 26.35
C GLU A 231 35.18 -16.78 27.62
N ASP A 232 34.01 -17.16 28.13
CA ASP A 232 33.89 -18.00 29.32
C ASP A 232 33.94 -19.48 28.93
N ARG A 233 34.80 -20.26 29.59
CA ARG A 233 34.91 -21.72 29.37
C ARG A 233 33.65 -22.42 29.91
N HIS A 234 32.63 -22.51 29.04
CA HIS A 234 31.46 -23.43 29.01
C HIS A 234 30.08 -22.87 29.31
N THR A 235 29.12 -23.30 28.47
CA THR A 235 27.74 -23.74 28.83
C THR A 235 27.08 -24.59 27.72
N ILE A 236 27.52 -24.48 26.46
CA ILE A 236 26.87 -25.12 25.29
C ILE A 236 27.85 -26.02 24.52
N SER A 237 27.33 -27.06 23.87
CA SER A 237 28.12 -27.97 23.06
C SER A 237 28.66 -27.26 21.79
N PRO A 238 29.86 -27.61 21.31
CA PRO A 238 30.41 -27.03 20.07
C PRO A 238 29.48 -27.22 18.86
N GLU A 239 28.74 -28.32 18.81
CA GLU A 239 27.74 -28.61 17.78
C GLU A 239 26.58 -27.61 17.81
N ASP A 240 25.98 -27.37 18.98
CA ASP A 240 24.88 -26.41 19.15
C ASP A 240 25.33 -24.97 18.84
N LEU A 241 26.58 -24.61 19.20
CA LEU A 241 27.15 -23.30 18.91
C LEU A 241 27.33 -23.10 17.39
N LEU A 242 27.74 -24.15 16.67
CA LEU A 242 27.85 -24.13 15.22
C LEU A 242 26.47 -24.00 14.55
N GLU A 243 25.44 -24.65 15.08
CA GLU A 243 24.06 -24.47 14.61
C GLU A 243 23.59 -23.03 14.78
N LEU A 244 23.81 -22.43 15.95
CA LEU A 244 23.47 -21.03 16.22
C LEU A 244 24.18 -20.06 15.27
N ILE A 245 25.48 -20.27 15.00
CA ILE A 245 26.21 -19.44 14.04
C ILE A 245 25.66 -19.63 12.62
N SER A 246 25.27 -20.87 12.25
CA SER A 246 24.70 -21.17 10.94
C SER A 246 23.33 -20.51 10.70
N LEU A 247 22.65 -20.03 11.74
CA LEU A 247 21.40 -19.26 11.63
C LEU A 247 21.63 -17.77 11.30
N ILE A 248 22.88 -17.28 11.36
CA ILE A 248 23.18 -15.87 11.14
C ILE A 248 23.35 -15.62 9.63
N ASP A 249 22.37 -14.95 9.03
CA ASP A 249 22.39 -14.60 7.60
C ASP A 249 23.24 -13.38 7.28
N GLU A 250 23.62 -12.56 8.27
CA GLU A 250 24.47 -11.39 8.04
C GLU A 250 25.92 -11.84 7.79
N PRO A 251 26.49 -11.59 6.60
CA PRO A 251 27.75 -12.21 6.19
C PRO A 251 28.96 -11.85 7.05
N LEU A 252 29.03 -10.61 7.56
CA LEU A 252 30.17 -10.14 8.35
C LEU A 252 30.20 -10.82 9.73
N TYR A 253 29.08 -10.83 10.46
CA TYR A 253 28.93 -11.52 11.74
C TYR A 253 29.15 -13.01 11.58
N HIS A 254 28.53 -13.64 10.57
CA HIS A 254 28.72 -15.05 10.30
C HIS A 254 30.20 -15.38 10.10
N LYS A 255 30.90 -14.64 9.22
CA LYS A 255 32.33 -14.85 8.94
C LYS A 255 33.21 -14.71 10.19
N VAL A 256 33.01 -13.64 10.96
CA VAL A 256 33.83 -13.36 12.15
C VAL A 256 33.61 -14.42 13.24
N LEU A 257 32.36 -14.83 13.48
CA LEU A 257 32.03 -15.85 14.48
C LEU A 257 32.50 -17.24 14.07
N MET A 258 32.36 -17.59 12.78
CA MET A 258 32.90 -18.84 12.24
C MET A 258 34.42 -18.91 12.36
N GLN A 259 35.13 -17.82 12.04
CA GLN A 259 36.58 -17.77 12.22
C GLN A 259 36.96 -18.01 13.69
N LYS A 260 36.32 -17.33 14.64
CA LYS A 260 36.54 -17.55 16.07
C LYS A 260 36.22 -18.98 16.50
N PHE A 261 35.18 -19.59 15.93
CA PHE A 261 34.83 -20.98 16.19
C PHE A 261 35.96 -21.94 15.77
N TYR A 262 36.50 -21.77 14.56
CA TYR A 262 37.61 -22.58 14.06
C TYR A 262 38.89 -22.43 14.89
N GLU A 263 39.18 -21.22 15.37
CA GLU A 263 40.33 -20.94 16.23
C GLU A 263 40.20 -21.68 17.58
N LYS A 264 39.00 -21.77 18.15
CA LYS A 264 38.76 -22.39 19.46
C LYS A 264 38.53 -23.92 19.40
N TYR A 265 37.95 -24.45 18.32
CA TYR A 265 37.57 -25.86 18.17
C TYR A 265 38.12 -26.52 16.89
N PRO A 266 39.45 -26.60 16.69
CA PRO A 266 40.05 -27.10 15.45
C PRO A 266 39.73 -28.58 15.13
N ASN A 267 39.40 -29.39 16.14
CA ASN A 267 39.22 -30.84 16.01
C ASN A 267 37.75 -31.31 15.87
N GLN A 268 36.77 -30.42 16.07
CA GLN A 268 35.33 -30.75 16.01
C GLN A 268 34.66 -30.26 14.73
N THR A 269 35.42 -29.69 13.81
CA THR A 269 34.90 -29.17 12.55
C THR A 269 34.92 -30.19 11.43
N PRO A 270 33.78 -30.41 10.74
CA PRO A 270 33.80 -31.09 9.45
C PRO A 270 34.68 -30.27 8.51
N LEU A 271 35.83 -30.82 8.12
CA LEU A 271 36.77 -30.20 7.17
C LEU A 271 36.06 -29.72 5.89
N SER A 272 34.96 -30.41 5.51
CA SER A 272 34.09 -30.08 4.39
C SER A 272 33.35 -28.74 4.50
N LYS A 273 32.91 -28.32 5.71
CA LYS A 273 32.30 -27.00 5.91
C LYS A 273 33.33 -25.89 5.76
N ARG A 274 34.53 -26.09 6.30
CA ARG A 274 35.64 -25.12 6.17
C ARG A 274 36.08 -24.95 4.72
N ILE A 275 36.15 -26.05 3.96
CA ILE A 275 36.48 -26.02 2.53
C ILE A 275 35.40 -25.24 1.75
N LYS A 276 34.11 -25.48 1.99
CA LYS A 276 33.02 -24.74 1.34
C LYS A 276 33.08 -23.23 1.59
N GLU A 277 33.38 -22.80 2.81
CA GLU A 277 33.51 -21.36 3.10
C GLU A 277 34.72 -20.73 2.38
N LEU A 278 35.86 -21.42 2.39
CA LEU A 278 37.05 -20.96 1.68
C LEU A 278 36.84 -20.92 0.16
N GLU A 279 36.02 -21.82 -0.39
CA GLU A 279 35.61 -21.79 -1.80
C GLU A 279 34.74 -20.57 -2.12
N ILE A 280 33.75 -20.25 -1.28
CA ILE A 280 32.92 -19.03 -1.42
C ILE A 280 33.80 -17.77 -1.35
N GLU A 281 34.73 -17.73 -0.40
CA GLU A 281 35.65 -16.59 -0.22
C GLU A 281 36.60 -16.42 -1.42
N LEU A 282 37.11 -17.54 -1.98
CA LEU A 282 37.90 -17.54 -3.22
C LEU A 282 37.08 -17.03 -4.41
N GLU A 283 35.80 -17.38 -4.49
CA GLU A 283 34.94 -16.98 -5.59
C GLU A 283 34.61 -15.48 -5.55
N ASP A 284 34.36 -14.93 -4.37
CA ASP A 284 34.14 -13.49 -4.19
C ASP A 284 35.41 -12.66 -4.46
N LEU A 285 36.58 -13.14 -4.04
CA LEU A 285 37.86 -12.50 -4.38
C LEU A 285 38.14 -12.52 -5.89
N LYS A 286 37.82 -13.62 -6.58
CA LYS A 286 37.91 -13.70 -8.04
C LYS A 286 36.96 -12.73 -8.74
N LYS A 287 35.74 -12.53 -8.22
CA LYS A 287 34.80 -11.52 -8.74
C LYS A 287 35.31 -10.10 -8.57
N GLN A 288 36.02 -9.81 -7.47
CA GLN A 288 36.66 -8.50 -7.26
C GLN A 288 37.87 -8.28 -8.17
N GLN A 289 38.61 -9.33 -8.52
CA GLN A 289 39.76 -9.25 -9.44
C GLN A 289 39.35 -9.07 -10.91
N ASN A 290 38.13 -9.46 -11.26
CA ASN A 290 37.55 -9.35 -12.61
C ASN A 290 36.65 -8.10 -12.81
N LYS A 291 36.65 -7.17 -11.84
CA LYS A 291 36.05 -5.84 -11.94
C LYS A 291 37.12 -4.80 -12.24
#